data_AF-A0A2R5L1S6-F1
#
_entry.id   AF-A0A2R5L1S6-F1
#
_cell.length_a   1.000
_cell.length_b   1.000
_cell.length_c   1.000
_cell.angle_alpha   90.00
_cell.angle_beta   90.00
_cell.angle_gamma   90.00
#
_symmetry.space_group_name_H-M   'P 1'
#
loop_
_entity.id
_entity.type
_entity.pdbx_description
1 polymer ?
#
loop_
_entity_poly.entity_id
_entity_poly.type
_entity_poly.pdbx_seq_one_letter_code
_entity_poly.pdbx_strand_id
1 'polypeptide(L)'
;EKEYNKQVLDYSIKTQLHYRGNLVSSLVKNERSYYEQVVQSSRNQLMLYPYHLAEAVVAGLRVTPFQYYCGTLLDVMEQEKSYDALPNFTAVDCVRLLGIGRNQYIELMNQRKSGGRTRLFTR
;
A
#
# COMPACT_ATOMS: atom_id res chain seq x y z
N GLU A 1 -21.87 16.07 -17.16
CA GLU A 1 -20.50 16.57 -16.91
C GLU A 1 -19.88 16.00 -15.63
N LYS A 2 -20.52 16.14 -14.46
CA LYS A 2 -19.96 15.63 -13.18
C LYS A 2 -19.63 14.13 -13.20
N GLU A 3 -20.49 13.30 -13.78
CA GLU A 3 -20.28 11.85 -13.88
C GLU A 3 -19.08 11.48 -14.75
N TYR A 4 -18.91 12.17 -15.88
CA TYR A 4 -17.75 11.97 -16.76
C TYR A 4 -16.44 12.27 -16.03
N ASN A 5 -16.37 13.41 -15.33
CA ASN A 5 -15.18 13.81 -14.58
C ASN A 5 -14.82 12.79 -13.50
N LYS A 6 -15.83 12.22 -12.83
CA LYS A 6 -15.64 11.17 -11.84
C LYS A 6 -15.05 9.91 -12.49
N GLN A 7 -15.60 9.45 -13.61
CA GLN A 7 -15.08 8.28 -14.32
C GLN A 7 -13.65 8.47 -14.81
N VAL A 8 -13.30 9.67 -15.31
CA VAL A 8 -11.92 9.99 -15.70
C VAL A 8 -10.99 9.89 -14.49
N LEU A 9 -11.38 10.42 -13.33
CA LEU A 9 -10.59 10.34 -12.11
C LEU A 9 -10.41 8.89 -11.64
N ASP A 10 -11.50 8.12 -11.56
CA ASP A 10 -11.50 6.73 -11.12
C ASP A 10 -10.62 5.87 -12.05
N TYR A 11 -10.74 6.06 -13.36
CA TYR A 11 -9.88 5.40 -14.34
C TYR A 11 -8.41 5.77 -14.16
N SER A 12 -8.11 7.06 -14.00
CA SER A 12 -6.74 7.56 -13.82
C SER A 12 -6.10 7.02 -12.55
N ILE A 13 -6.85 6.88 -11.45
CA ILE A 13 -6.37 6.31 -10.20
C ILE A 13 -6.13 4.80 -10.36
N LYS A 14 -7.10 4.09 -10.95
CA LYS A 14 -7.02 2.63 -11.15
C LYS A 14 -5.86 2.23 -12.06
N THR A 15 -5.55 3.04 -13.07
CA THR A 15 -4.45 2.81 -14.01
C THR A 15 -3.15 3.51 -13.62
N GLN A 16 -3.14 4.23 -12.49
CA GLN A 16 -1.95 4.91 -11.95
C GLN A 16 -1.28 5.84 -12.97
N LEU A 17 -2.07 6.67 -13.67
CA LEU A 17 -1.56 7.61 -14.66
C LEU A 17 -0.70 8.70 -14.02
N HIS A 18 0.26 9.23 -14.80
CA HIS A 18 0.96 10.44 -14.40
C HIS A 18 0.00 11.62 -14.33
N TYR A 19 0.16 12.48 -13.33
CA TYR A 19 -0.65 13.69 -13.22
C TYR A 19 -0.41 14.63 -14.40
N ARG A 20 0.86 14.88 -14.73
CA ARG A 20 1.25 15.78 -15.82
C ARG A 20 1.01 15.14 -17.18
N GLY A 21 0.44 15.89 -18.11
CA GLY A 21 0.18 15.43 -19.48
C GLY A 21 -1.13 14.65 -19.65
N ASN A 22 -1.88 14.39 -18.58
CA ASN A 22 -3.17 13.70 -18.62
C ASN A 22 -4.33 14.63 -18.22
N LEU A 23 -5.56 14.25 -18.57
CA LEU A 23 -6.78 15.00 -18.25
C LEU A 23 -6.97 15.21 -16.74
N VAL A 24 -6.35 14.39 -15.90
CA VAL A 24 -6.46 14.52 -14.45
C VAL A 24 -5.90 15.85 -13.93
N SER A 25 -4.93 16.46 -14.61
CA SER A 25 -4.37 17.76 -14.19
C SER A 25 -5.33 18.94 -14.38
N SER A 26 -6.34 18.81 -15.25
CA SER A 26 -7.38 19.84 -15.40
C SER A 26 -8.54 19.63 -14.41
N LEU A 27 -8.78 18.38 -14.00
CA LEU A 27 -9.85 18.01 -13.08
C LEU A 27 -9.46 18.19 -11.61
N VAL A 28 -8.25 17.76 -11.25
CA VAL A 28 -7.71 17.86 -9.89
C VAL A 28 -6.64 18.94 -9.91
N LYS A 29 -6.80 19.98 -9.08
CA LYS A 29 -5.83 21.10 -9.04
C LYS A 29 -4.55 20.78 -8.26
N ASN A 30 -4.65 19.83 -7.32
CA ASN A 30 -3.56 19.50 -6.41
C ASN A 30 -2.93 18.15 -6.79
N GLU A 31 -1.75 18.22 -7.40
CA GLU A 31 -0.93 17.05 -7.78
C GLU A 31 -0.66 16.12 -6.61
N ARG A 32 -0.37 16.68 -5.43
CA ARG A 32 -0.09 15.91 -4.21
C ARG A 32 -1.30 15.06 -3.80
N SER A 33 -2.48 15.67 -3.74
CA SER A 33 -3.72 14.99 -3.34
C SER A 33 -4.12 13.88 -4.32
N TYR A 34 -3.80 14.04 -5.61
CA TYR A 34 -4.01 12.97 -6.59
C TYR A 34 -3.11 11.76 -6.30
N TYR A 35 -1.80 11.98 -6.12
CA TYR A 35 -0.89 10.86 -5.83
C TYR A 35 -1.16 10.21 -4.48
N GLU A 36 -1.63 10.97 -3.47
CA GLU A 36 -2.09 10.39 -2.19
C GLU A 36 -3.22 9.39 -2.42
N GLN A 37 -4.21 9.72 -3.26
CA GLN A 37 -5.29 8.81 -3.62
C GLN A 37 -4.81 7.60 -4.43
N VAL A 38 -3.87 7.80 -5.36
CA VAL A 38 -3.26 6.70 -6.14
C VAL A 38 -2.55 5.71 -5.22
N VAL A 39 -1.70 6.19 -4.31
CA VAL A 39 -0.95 5.36 -3.37
C VAL A 39 -1.91 4.66 -2.40
N GLN A 40 -2.90 5.36 -1.88
CA GLN A 40 -3.89 4.78 -0.97
C GLN A 40 -4.73 3.68 -1.65
N SER A 41 -5.22 3.94 -2.86
CA SER A 41 -5.97 2.96 -3.65
C SER A 41 -5.13 1.72 -3.93
N SER A 42 -3.85 1.92 -4.29
CA SER A 42 -2.90 0.84 -4.54
C SER A 42 -2.67 -0.03 -3.31
N ARG A 43 -2.50 0.60 -2.14
CA ARG A 43 -2.31 -0.10 -0.86
C ARG A 43 -3.56 -0.87 -0.44
N ASN A 44 -4.74 -0.27 -0.58
CA ASN A 44 -6.02 -0.93 -0.27
C ASN A 44 -6.23 -2.20 -1.10
N GLN A 45 -5.73 -2.22 -2.34
CA GLN A 45 -5.78 -3.36 -3.26
C GLN A 45 -4.57 -4.30 -3.14
N LEU A 46 -3.66 -4.07 -2.17
CA LEU A 46 -2.43 -4.83 -1.95
C LEU A 46 -1.49 -4.85 -3.17
N MET A 47 -1.57 -3.81 -4.01
CA MET A 47 -0.76 -3.69 -5.21
C MET A 47 0.70 -3.37 -4.87
N LEU A 48 1.58 -3.69 -5.83
CA LEU A 48 2.97 -3.28 -5.83
C LEU A 48 3.09 -1.76 -5.66
N TYR A 49 4.14 -1.31 -4.99
CA TYR A 49 4.48 0.10 -4.96
C TYR A 49 4.60 0.64 -6.40
N PRO A 50 3.99 1.80 -6.74
CA PRO A 50 4.01 2.34 -8.10
C PRO A 50 5.40 2.90 -8.45
N TYR A 51 6.32 2.01 -8.84
CA TYR A 51 7.72 2.36 -9.12
C TYR A 51 7.87 3.34 -10.28
N HIS A 52 6.99 3.30 -11.27
CA HIS A 52 6.97 4.28 -12.37
C HIS A 52 6.62 5.69 -11.91
N LEU A 53 5.88 5.82 -10.79
CA LEU A 53 5.56 7.10 -10.15
C LEU A 53 6.52 7.44 -9.01
N ALA A 54 7.61 6.69 -8.82
CA ALA A 54 8.48 6.83 -7.65
C ALA A 54 9.03 8.26 -7.48
N GLU A 55 9.38 8.94 -8.57
CA GLU A 55 9.84 10.33 -8.53
C GLU A 55 8.79 11.24 -7.89
N ALA A 56 7.54 11.16 -8.36
CA ALA A 56 6.45 11.98 -7.85
C ALA A 56 6.04 11.60 -6.41
N VAL A 57 6.02 10.31 -6.09
CA VAL A 57 5.61 9.80 -4.77
C VAL A 57 6.66 10.11 -3.71
N VAL A 58 7.95 9.87 -4.00
CA VAL A 58 9.03 10.15 -3.04
C VAL A 58 9.24 11.65 -2.89
N ALA A 59 9.31 12.42 -3.98
CA ALA A 59 9.55 13.86 -3.89
C ALA A 59 8.32 14.62 -3.36
N GLY A 60 7.11 14.25 -3.80
CA GLY A 60 5.87 14.94 -3.46
C GLY A 60 5.26 14.50 -2.12
N LEU A 61 5.24 13.19 -1.84
CA LEU A 61 4.56 12.63 -0.67
C LEU A 61 5.53 12.22 0.45
N ARG A 62 6.82 12.08 0.14
CA ARG A 62 7.84 11.52 1.05
C ARG A 62 7.50 10.10 1.51
N VAL A 63 6.83 9.35 0.66
CA VAL A 63 6.53 7.93 0.89
C VAL A 63 7.56 7.11 0.13
N THR A 64 8.39 6.39 0.86
CA THR A 64 9.36 5.44 0.29
C THR A 64 8.71 4.06 0.10
N PRO A 65 9.26 3.21 -0.77
CA PRO A 65 8.81 1.81 -0.89
C PRO A 65 8.81 1.08 0.45
N PHE A 66 9.82 1.31 1.30
CA PHE A 66 9.90 0.73 2.64
C PHE A 66 8.68 1.12 3.49
N GLN A 67 8.38 2.43 3.59
CA GLN A 67 7.22 2.91 4.35
C GLN A 67 5.90 2.40 3.79
N TYR A 68 5.77 2.32 2.46
CA TYR A 68 4.59 1.78 1.81
C TYR A 68 4.33 0.33 2.22
N TYR A 69 5.33 -0.56 2.09
CA TYR A 69 5.14 -1.97 2.43
C TYR A 69 5.02 -2.22 3.93
N CYS A 70 5.68 -1.43 4.79
CA CYS A 70 5.41 -1.45 6.24
C CYS A 70 3.93 -1.21 6.50
N GLY A 71 3.37 -0.17 5.88
CA GLY A 71 1.96 0.14 5.98
C GLY A 71 1.06 -0.99 5.46
N THR A 72 1.36 -1.52 4.27
CA THR A 72 0.59 -2.63 3.68
C THR A 72 0.55 -3.85 4.61
N LEU A 73 1.68 -4.25 5.19
CA LEU A 73 1.71 -5.39 6.12
C LEU A 73 0.94 -5.09 7.41
N LEU A 74 1.05 -3.87 7.95
CA LEU A 74 0.28 -3.47 9.13
C LEU A 74 -1.23 -3.55 8.88
N ASP A 75 -1.70 -3.09 7.72
CA ASP A 75 -3.13 -3.17 7.37
C ASP A 75 -3.59 -4.62 7.23
N VAL A 76 -2.78 -5.47 6.61
CA VAL A 76 -3.06 -6.91 6.47
C VAL A 76 -3.13 -7.57 7.85
N MET A 77 -2.22 -7.23 8.76
CA MET A 77 -2.25 -7.71 10.14
C MET A 77 -3.48 -7.21 10.90
N GLU A 78 -3.81 -5.92 10.80
CA GLU A 78 -4.94 -5.31 11.48
C GLU A 78 -6.27 -5.94 11.02
N GLN A 79 -6.39 -6.24 9.73
CA GLN A 79 -7.54 -6.93 9.13
C GLN A 79 -7.53 -8.46 9.35
N GLU A 80 -6.55 -8.99 10.07
CA GLU A 80 -6.30 -10.42 10.29
C GLU A 80 -6.26 -11.27 9.00
N LYS A 81 -5.81 -10.68 7.89
CA LYS A 81 -5.68 -11.40 6.62
C LYS A 81 -4.45 -12.30 6.62
N SER A 82 -4.54 -13.40 5.86
CA SER A 82 -3.38 -14.25 5.59
C SER A 82 -2.36 -13.47 4.74
N TYR A 83 -1.07 -13.73 4.96
CA TYR A 83 0.00 -13.23 4.09
C TYR A 83 -0.20 -13.64 2.63
N ASP A 84 -0.87 -14.78 2.40
CA ASP A 84 -1.15 -15.31 1.06
C ASP A 84 -2.15 -14.44 0.26
N ALA A 85 -2.76 -13.43 0.89
CA ALA A 85 -3.57 -12.43 0.19
C ALA A 85 -2.73 -11.43 -0.62
N LEU A 86 -1.42 -11.33 -0.35
CA LEU A 86 -0.52 -10.46 -1.09
C LEU A 86 -0.23 -11.05 -2.49
N PRO A 87 -0.31 -10.25 -3.56
CA PRO A 87 0.19 -10.66 -4.87
C PRO A 87 1.67 -11.04 -4.82
N ASN A 88 2.10 -11.98 -5.67
CA ASN A 88 3.46 -12.53 -5.64
C ASN A 88 4.56 -11.45 -5.69
N PHE A 89 4.44 -10.47 -6.59
CA PHE A 89 5.44 -9.40 -6.70
C PHE A 89 5.46 -8.48 -5.47
N THR A 90 4.29 -8.20 -4.88
CA THR A 90 4.17 -7.47 -3.60
C THR A 90 4.86 -8.25 -2.48
N ALA A 91 4.62 -9.57 -2.38
CA ALA A 91 5.22 -10.42 -1.36
C ALA A 91 6.75 -10.52 -1.50
N VAL A 92 7.26 -10.60 -2.73
CA VAL A 92 8.71 -10.57 -3.01
C VAL A 92 9.33 -9.26 -2.52
N ASP A 93 8.68 -8.13 -2.77
CA ASP A 93 9.17 -6.83 -2.31
C ASP A 93 9.12 -6.68 -0.78
N CYS A 94 8.07 -7.20 -0.13
CA CYS A 94 8.01 -7.26 1.33
C CYS A 94 9.23 -8.01 1.91
N VAL A 95 9.58 -9.16 1.32
CA VAL A 95 10.79 -9.91 1.73
C VAL A 95 12.05 -9.11 1.46
N ARG A 96 12.17 -8.52 0.26
CA ARG A 96 13.37 -7.78 -0.15
C ARG A 96 13.63 -6.54 0.70
N LEU A 97 12.59 -5.77 1.02
CA LEU A 97 12.71 -4.47 1.68
C LEU A 97 12.56 -4.55 3.19
N LEU A 98 11.72 -5.45 3.69
CA LEU A 98 11.43 -5.56 5.13
C LEU A 98 12.09 -6.79 5.77
N GLY A 99 12.51 -7.78 4.97
CA GLY A 99 12.96 -9.09 5.49
C GLY A 99 11.83 -9.95 6.04
N ILE A 100 10.57 -9.57 5.83
CA ILE A 100 9.40 -10.28 6.34
C ILE A 100 8.80 -11.13 5.23
N GLY A 101 9.02 -12.44 5.31
CA GLY A 101 8.33 -13.42 4.49
C GLY A 101 7.09 -14.00 5.17
N ARG A 102 6.46 -14.96 4.49
CA ARG A 102 5.25 -15.64 4.96
C ARG A 102 5.39 -16.20 6.39
N ASN A 103 6.51 -16.88 6.66
CA ASN A 103 6.71 -17.53 7.96
C ASN A 103 6.94 -16.50 9.07
N GLN A 104 7.74 -15.45 8.79
CA GLN A 104 7.97 -14.35 9.73
C GLN A 104 6.66 -13.63 10.05
N TYR A 105 5.82 -13.38 9.03
CA TYR A 105 4.49 -12.79 9.24
C TYR A 105 3.60 -13.66 10.13
N ILE A 106 3.53 -14.98 9.87
CA ILE A 106 2.73 -15.90 10.69
C ILE A 106 3.22 -15.90 12.14
N GLU A 107 4.53 -15.90 12.34
CA GLU A 107 5.11 -15.81 13.68
C GLU A 107 4.72 -14.50 14.39
N LEU A 108 4.84 -13.36 13.72
CA LEU A 108 4.43 -12.05 14.25
C LEU A 108 2.93 -12.02 14.59
N MET A 109 2.07 -12.59 13.74
CA MET A 109 0.64 -12.70 13.99
C MET A 109 0.34 -13.58 15.21
N ASN A 110 1.05 -14.70 15.36
CA ASN A 110 0.90 -15.58 16.52
C ASN A 110 1.39 -14.91 17.80
N GLN A 111 2.49 -14.16 17.76
CA GLN A 111 2.98 -13.38 18.89
C GLN A 111 1.95 -12.33 19.31
N ARG A 112 1.36 -11.59 18.36
CA ARG A 112 0.27 -10.64 18.65
C ARG A 112 -0.94 -11.32 19.32
N LYS A 113 -1.37 -12.48 18.81
CA LYS A 113 -2.51 -13.23 19.36
C LYS A 113 -2.21 -13.86 20.72
N SER A 114 -0.97 -14.30 20.93
CA SER A 114 -0.53 -14.91 22.19
C SER A 114 -0.06 -13.90 23.25
N GLY A 115 0.21 -12.64 22.89
CA GLY A 115 0.48 -11.54 23.83
C GLY A 115 -0.69 -11.22 24.77
N GLY A 116 -1.91 -11.72 24.47
CA GLY A 116 -3.04 -11.75 25.42
C GLY A 116 -3.02 -12.94 26.40
N ARG A 117 -2.10 -13.89 26.22
CA ARG A 117 -1.82 -15.00 27.13
C ARG A 117 -0.33 -14.98 27.48
N THR A 118 0.02 -13.99 28.27
CA THR A 118 1.21 -13.97 29.10
C THR A 118 1.51 -15.37 29.67
N ARG A 119 2.44 -16.10 29.05
CA ARG A 119 3.11 -17.27 29.64
C ARG A 119 4.17 -16.80 30.64
N LEU A 120 3.79 -15.96 31.62
CA LEU A 120 4.67 -15.58 32.75
C LEU A 120 4.44 -16.44 34.00
N PHE A 121 3.55 -17.45 33.95
CA PHE A 121 3.39 -18.39 35.06
C PHE A 121 3.26 -19.82 34.52
N THR A 122 4.40 -20.42 34.19
CA THR A 122 4.57 -21.88 34.24
C THR A 122 6.06 -22.15 34.35
N ARG A 123 6.54 -22.02 35.59
CA ARG A 123 7.77 -22.63 36.06
C ARG A 123 7.43 -23.40 37.31
#